data_AF-A0A953YYX5-F1
#
_entry.id   AF-A0A953YYX5-F1
#
_cell.length_a   1.000
_cell.length_b   1.000
_cell.length_c   1.000
_cell.angle_alpha   90.00
_cell.angle_beta   90.00
_cell.angle_gamma   90.00
#
_symmetry.space_group_name_H-M   'P 1'
#
loop_
_entity.id
_entity.type
_entity.pdbx_description
1 polymer ?
#
loop_
_entity_poly.entity_id
_entity_poly.type
_entity_poly.pdbx_seq_one_letter_code
_entity_poly.pdbx_strand_id
1 'polypeptide(L)'
;MKTLDVTNQDDAKAKVSDVQFAGANSWHLVSKAWSKREGWMKSTKVMGVPGGVVLQVSTQQNDSVAEALVFVPGATVEGILGEEK
;
A
#
# COMPACT_ATOMS: atom_id res chain seq x y z
N MET A 1 16.25 12.80 -4.41
CA MET A 1 15.21 12.26 -5.33
C MET A 1 14.52 11.12 -4.60
N LYS A 2 13.17 11.05 -4.60
CA LYS A 2 12.44 9.96 -3.92
C LYS A 2 12.55 8.65 -4.72
N THR A 3 12.79 7.53 -4.05
CA THR A 3 12.73 6.18 -4.65
C THR A 3 11.26 5.76 -4.72
N LEU A 4 10.65 5.80 -5.92
CA LEU A 4 9.20 5.60 -6.11
C LEU A 4 8.86 4.32 -6.90
N ASP A 5 9.87 3.59 -7.35
CA ASP A 5 9.77 2.34 -8.11
C ASP A 5 10.02 1.10 -7.22
N VAL A 6 9.77 1.22 -5.92
CA VAL A 6 9.81 0.11 -4.96
C VAL A 6 8.62 -0.82 -5.19
N THR A 7 8.91 -2.11 -5.41
CA THR A 7 7.90 -3.12 -5.74
C THR A 7 7.53 -4.03 -4.56
N ASN A 8 8.45 -4.25 -3.62
CA ASN A 8 8.22 -5.03 -2.39
C ASN A 8 9.23 -4.63 -1.31
N GLN A 9 9.20 -5.29 -0.14
CA GLN A 9 10.08 -4.96 0.99
C GLN A 9 11.57 -5.25 0.71
N ASP A 10 11.89 -6.30 -0.04
CA ASP A 10 13.29 -6.62 -0.33
C ASP A 10 13.88 -5.66 -1.36
N ASP A 11 13.07 -5.25 -2.35
CA ASP A 11 13.39 -4.16 -3.28
C ASP A 11 13.56 -2.82 -2.53
N ALA A 12 12.76 -2.58 -1.49
CA ALA A 12 12.90 -1.41 -0.63
C ALA A 12 14.24 -1.40 0.13
N LYS A 13 14.61 -2.53 0.75
CA LYS A 13 15.90 -2.69 1.45
C LYS A 13 17.08 -2.48 0.50
N ALA A 14 16.96 -2.93 -0.75
CA ALA A 14 18.00 -2.77 -1.75
C ALA A 14 18.13 -1.32 -2.25
N LYS A 15 17.01 -0.59 -2.39
CA LYS A 15 16.98 0.76 -3.00
C LYS A 15 17.01 1.92 -2.00
N VAL A 16 16.73 1.67 -0.73
CA VAL A 16 16.64 2.70 0.32
C VAL A 16 17.57 2.31 1.46
N SER A 17 18.80 2.84 1.45
CA SER A 17 19.91 2.38 2.29
C SER A 17 19.67 2.52 3.80
N ASP A 18 18.78 3.41 4.22
CA ASP A 18 18.46 3.72 5.61
C ASP A 18 17.07 3.21 6.03
N VAL A 19 16.38 2.43 5.18
CA VAL A 19 15.07 1.89 5.54
C VAL A 19 15.19 0.88 6.68
N GLN A 20 14.36 1.06 7.71
CA GLN A 20 14.24 0.12 8.83
C GLN A 20 12.78 -0.30 9.00
N PHE A 21 12.55 -1.59 9.24
CA PHE A 21 11.22 -2.14 9.44
C PHE A 21 11.09 -2.63 10.89
N ALA A 22 10.00 -2.25 11.56
CA ALA A 22 9.67 -2.71 12.91
C ALA A 22 8.21 -3.16 12.95
N GLY A 23 7.94 -4.34 13.53
CA GLY A 23 6.61 -4.94 13.56
C GLY A 23 6.25 -5.73 12.30
N ALA A 24 5.06 -6.33 12.29
CA ALA A 24 4.53 -7.08 11.15
C ALA A 24 3.93 -6.14 10.08
N ASN A 25 3.92 -6.58 8.82
CA ASN A 25 3.23 -5.85 7.75
C ASN A 25 1.72 -6.14 7.80
N SER A 26 0.99 -5.35 8.58
CA SER A 26 -0.45 -5.53 8.78
C SER A 26 -1.30 -5.09 7.58
N TRP A 27 -0.72 -4.38 6.61
CA TRP A 27 -1.42 -3.92 5.41
C TRP A 27 -1.18 -4.87 4.24
N HIS A 28 -2.26 -5.29 3.61
CA HIS A 28 -2.24 -6.03 2.37
C HIS A 28 -2.56 -5.09 1.19
N LEU A 29 -1.75 -5.14 0.14
CA LEU A 29 -1.96 -4.34 -1.07
C LEU A 29 -3.04 -4.98 -1.93
N VAL A 30 -4.20 -4.33 -2.05
CA VAL A 30 -5.30 -4.82 -2.90
C VAL A 30 -5.08 -4.44 -4.36
N SER A 31 -4.64 -3.21 -4.61
CA SER A 31 -4.36 -2.72 -5.96
C SER A 31 -3.43 -1.51 -5.93
N LYS A 32 -2.64 -1.37 -6.99
CA LYS A 32 -1.77 -0.22 -7.23
C LYS A 32 -1.75 0.09 -8.71
N ALA A 33 -1.86 1.37 -9.06
CA ALA A 33 -1.64 1.87 -10.41
C ALA A 33 -0.82 3.15 -10.33
N TRP A 34 0.09 3.38 -11.28
CA TRP A 34 0.90 4.60 -11.31
C TRP A 34 1.31 4.96 -12.72
N SER A 35 1.65 6.23 -12.92
CA SER A 35 2.27 6.74 -14.13
C SER A 35 3.39 7.72 -13.76
N LYS A 36 4.63 7.34 -14.09
CA LYS A 36 5.80 8.19 -13.86
C LYS A 36 5.76 9.46 -14.72
N ARG A 37 5.29 9.35 -15.96
CA ARG A 37 5.18 10.48 -16.89
C ARG A 37 4.11 11.48 -16.46
N GLU A 38 2.96 10.97 -16.02
CA GLU A 38 1.84 11.81 -15.56
C GLU A 38 1.99 12.21 -14.07
N GLY A 39 3.02 11.71 -13.39
CA GLY A 39 3.37 12.09 -12.02
C GLY A 39 2.41 11.59 -10.95
N TRP A 40 1.70 10.48 -11.16
CA TRP A 40 0.70 10.02 -10.19
C TRP A 40 0.80 8.54 -9.81
N MET A 41 0.28 8.24 -8.62
CA MET A 41 0.15 6.91 -8.06
C MET A 41 -1.17 6.80 -7.29
N LYS A 42 -1.87 5.68 -7.44
CA LYS A 42 -3.05 5.31 -6.66
C LYS A 42 -2.83 3.93 -6.06
N SER A 43 -3.28 3.73 -4.83
CA SER A 43 -3.18 2.44 -4.16
C SER A 43 -4.32 2.24 -3.18
N THR A 44 -4.79 1.01 -3.13
CA THR A 44 -5.79 0.53 -2.17
C THR A 44 -5.16 -0.53 -1.31
N LYS A 45 -5.23 -0.38 0.01
CA LYS A 45 -4.70 -1.34 0.98
C LYS A 45 -5.76 -1.67 2.01
N VAL A 46 -5.67 -2.86 2.57
CA VAL A 46 -6.58 -3.32 3.62
C VAL A 46 -5.78 -3.87 4.80
N MET A 47 -6.21 -3.53 6.00
CA MET A 47 -5.71 -4.11 7.25
C MET A 47 -6.84 -4.84 7.94
N GLY A 48 -6.69 -6.15 8.15
CA GLY A 48 -7.60 -6.94 8.97
C GLY A 48 -7.46 -6.55 10.45
N VAL A 49 -8.58 -6.32 11.13
CA VAL A 49 -8.62 -6.03 12.56
C VAL A 49 -9.74 -6.83 13.23
N PRO A 50 -9.72 -7.02 14.56
CA PRO A 50 -10.85 -7.63 15.25
C PRO A 50 -12.16 -6.89 14.93
N GLY A 51 -13.16 -7.61 14.39
CA GLY A 51 -14.49 -7.06 14.08
C GLY A 51 -14.64 -6.37 12.72
N GLY A 52 -13.61 -6.33 11.87
CA GLY A 52 -13.74 -5.77 10.52
C GLY A 52 -12.42 -5.56 9.79
N VAL A 53 -12.42 -4.65 8.82
CA VAL A 53 -11.20 -4.21 8.14
C VAL A 53 -11.08 -2.70 8.11
N VAL A 54 -9.84 -2.20 8.09
CA VAL A 54 -9.54 -0.81 7.73
C VAL A 54 -9.14 -0.79 6.26
N LEU A 55 -9.88 -0.06 5.43
CA LEU A 55 -9.55 0.16 4.03
C LEU A 55 -8.90 1.54 3.89
N GLN A 56 -7.74 1.59 3.23
CA GLN A 56 -7.04 2.82 2.86
C GLN A 56 -7.04 2.97 1.34
N VAL A 57 -7.36 4.17 0.86
CA VAL A 57 -7.05 4.61 -0.50
C VAL A 57 -6.11 5.80 -0.41
N SER A 58 -4.96 5.70 -1.08
CA SER A 58 -4.00 6.81 -1.20
C SER A 58 -3.81 7.17 -2.66
N THR A 59 -3.94 8.46 -2.97
CA THR A 59 -3.52 9.04 -4.24
C THR A 59 -2.37 10.00 -3.99
N GLN A 60 -1.28 9.84 -4.73
CA GLN A 60 -0.19 10.79 -4.78
C GLN A 60 -0.14 11.40 -6.18
N GLN A 61 -0.09 12.72 -6.27
CA GLN A 61 0.14 13.50 -7.49
C GLN A 61 1.37 14.38 -7.24
N ASN A 62 2.48 14.03 -7.88
CA ASN A 62 3.81 14.61 -7.62
C ASN A 62 4.14 14.53 -6.12
N ASP A 63 4.23 15.66 -5.43
CA ASP A 63 4.48 15.75 -3.99
C ASP A 63 3.21 15.96 -3.15
N SER A 64 2.04 16.05 -3.79
CA SER A 64 0.75 16.15 -3.11
C SER A 64 0.19 14.77 -2.82
N VAL A 65 -0.30 14.56 -1.60
CA VAL A 65 -0.89 13.29 -1.15
C VAL A 65 -2.32 13.55 -0.67
N ALA A 66 -3.24 12.69 -1.09
CA ALA A 66 -4.60 12.60 -0.58
C ALA A 66 -4.85 11.18 -0.11
N GLU A 67 -5.29 11.03 1.14
CA GLU A 67 -5.61 9.74 1.73
C GLU A 67 -7.04 9.71 2.27
N ALA A 68 -7.67 8.56 2.13
CA ALA A 68 -8.95 8.25 2.76
C ALA A 68 -8.84 6.91 3.48
N LEU A 69 -9.41 6.86 4.69
CA LEU A 69 -9.49 5.67 5.52
C LEU A 69 -10.95 5.44 5.89
N VAL A 70 -11.37 4.17 5.86
CA VAL A 70 -12.70 3.77 6.32
C VAL A 70 -12.60 2.44 7.06
N PHE A 71 -13.27 2.36 8.21
CA PHE A 71 -13.49 1.09 8.88
C PHE A 71 -14.75 0.45 8.32
N VAL A 72 -14.64 -0.81 7.91
CA VAL A 72 -15.73 -1.60 7.36
C VAL A 72 -16.06 -2.71 8.37
N PRO A 73 -17.15 -2.58 9.15
CA PRO A 73 -17.52 -3.55 10.18
C PRO A 73 -17.94 -4.89 9.57
N GLY A 74 -17.56 -5.99 10.20
CA GLY A 74 -17.93 -7.35 9.79
C GLY A 74 -17.26 -7.88 8.52
N ALA A 75 -16.44 -7.06 7.84
CA ALA A 75 -15.68 -7.50 6.68
C ALA A 75 -14.43 -8.29 7.08
N THR A 76 -13.98 -9.18 6.20
CA THR A 76 -12.76 -10.00 6.33
C THR A 76 -11.90 -9.85 5.07
N VAL A 77 -10.61 -10.15 5.19
CA VAL A 77 -9.68 -10.21 4.04
C VAL A 77 -9.50 -11.68 3.66
N GLU A 78 -10.04 -12.09 2.50
CA GLU A 78 -9.96 -13.48 2.01
C GLU A 78 -9.33 -13.54 0.61
N GLY A 79 -8.03 -13.81 0.56
CA GLY A 79 -7.27 -13.82 -0.68
C GLY A 79 -7.20 -12.43 -1.34
N ILE A 80 -6.12 -12.15 -2.04
CA ILE A 80 -6.03 -10.97 -2.91
C ILE A 80 -5.94 -11.48 -4.33
N LEU A 81 -6.91 -11.08 -5.16
CA LEU A 81 -6.96 -11.45 -6.57
C LEU A 81 -5.65 -11.01 -7.25
N GLY A 82 -4.90 -11.96 -7.81
CA GLY A 82 -3.64 -11.70 -8.52
C GLY A 82 -2.36 -11.94 -7.71
N GLU A 83 -2.46 -12.39 -6.45
CA GLU A 83 -1.33 -13.06 -5.80
C GLU A 83 -1.25 -14.50 -6.35
N GLU A 84 -0.33 -14.77 -7.28
CA GLU A 84 0.11 -16.15 -7.50
C GLU A 84 0.72 -16.67 -6.19
N LYS A 85 0.29 -17.86 -5.77
CA LYS A 85 0.83 -18.55 -4.57
C LYS A 85 2.27 -18.95 -4.75
#